data_AF-A0A6H5KCN8-F1
#
_entry.id   AF-A0A6H5KCN8-F1
#
_cell.length_a   1.000
_cell.length_b   1.000
_cell.length_c   1.000
_cell.angle_alpha   90.00
_cell.angle_beta   90.00
_cell.angle_gamma   90.00
#
_symmetry.space_group_name_H-M   'P 1'
#
loop_
_entity.id
_entity.type
_entity.pdbx_description
1 polymer ?
#
loop_
_entity_poly.entity_id
_entity_poly.type
_entity_poly.pdbx_seq_one_letter_code
_entity_poly.pdbx_strand_id
1 'polypeptide(L)'
;MTPVKSGTGGARDCDHWHEGAGFVTAHIAISLMYEQALQAVNPSIALPYWDVTIEGTYYDWNDFRTSSVFSDDWFGDAAPGNTARTLTQGRFAYVPVMTDAREYSAQYNSYGLLRSAWNNDRCDFRRWERTVDRG
;
A
#
# COMPACT_ATOMS: atom_id res chain seq x y z
N MET A 1 2.45 5.65 32.22
CA MET A 1 2.50 4.79 31.02
C MET A 1 2.94 5.68 29.86
N THR A 2 4.22 5.66 29.53
CA THR A 2 4.80 6.45 28.44
C THR A 2 4.30 5.89 27.12
N PRO A 3 3.85 6.71 26.15
CA PRO A 3 3.53 6.20 24.83
C PRO A 3 4.81 5.62 24.23
N VAL A 4 4.79 4.35 23.84
CA VAL A 4 5.81 3.81 22.94
C VAL A 4 5.65 4.58 21.63
N LYS A 5 6.68 5.36 21.26
CA LYS A 5 6.74 5.97 19.93
C LYS A 5 6.88 4.86 18.90
N SER A 6 5.74 4.41 18.37
CA SER A 6 5.64 3.51 17.21
C SER A 6 5.88 4.24 15.87
N GLY A 7 6.54 5.41 15.88
CA GLY A 7 6.82 6.16 14.66
C GLY A 7 8.32 6.16 14.46
N THR A 8 8.86 5.65 13.36
CA THR A 8 8.64 6.27 12.05
C THR A 8 8.84 5.29 10.90
N GLY A 9 7.85 5.12 10.02
CA GLY A 9 8.07 4.58 8.67
C GLY A 9 8.34 5.75 7.72
N GLY A 10 9.45 5.72 6.98
CA GLY A 10 9.81 6.78 6.02
C GLY A 10 10.54 8.02 6.57
N ALA A 11 11.02 7.98 7.81
CA ALA A 11 11.98 8.98 8.30
C ALA A 11 13.42 8.53 8.02
N ARG A 12 14.27 9.45 7.54
CA ARG A 12 15.64 9.15 7.10
C ARG A 12 16.54 8.53 8.17
N ASP A 13 16.34 8.88 9.44
CA ASP A 13 17.28 8.54 10.50
C ASP A 13 16.73 7.48 11.48
N CYS A 14 15.48 7.03 11.31
CA CYS A 14 14.76 6.16 12.26
C CYS A 14 13.72 5.23 11.59
N ASP A 15 13.94 4.71 10.38
CA ASP A 15 12.99 3.77 9.77
C ASP A 15 13.06 2.36 10.38
N HIS A 16 12.45 2.19 11.53
CA HIS A 16 12.40 0.90 12.24
C HIS A 16 11.51 -0.14 11.54
N TRP A 17 10.75 0.28 10.52
CA TRP A 17 9.80 -0.58 9.83
C TRP A 17 10.42 -1.20 8.58
N HIS A 18 11.24 -0.44 7.85
CA HIS A 18 11.79 -0.87 6.55
C HIS A 18 13.31 -1.10 6.59
N GLU A 19 14.04 -0.48 7.51
CA GLU A 19 15.50 -0.57 7.58
C GLU A 19 15.98 -1.27 8.86
N GLY A 20 16.89 -2.23 8.69
CA GLY A 20 17.55 -2.93 9.81
C GLY A 20 16.85 -4.20 10.29
N ALA A 21 17.31 -4.72 11.44
CA ALA A 21 16.91 -6.03 11.96
C ALA A 21 15.44 -6.12 12.39
N GLY A 22 14.77 -4.97 12.58
CA GLY A 22 13.36 -4.91 12.96
C GLY A 22 12.40 -5.26 11.82
N PHE A 23 12.83 -5.19 10.56
CA PHE A 23 11.96 -5.32 9.38
C PHE A 23 11.01 -6.52 9.44
N VAL A 24 11.56 -7.73 9.58
CA VAL A 24 10.79 -8.98 9.53
C VAL A 24 9.82 -9.08 10.71
N THR A 25 10.32 -8.87 11.93
CA THR A 25 9.51 -8.99 13.15
C THR A 25 8.40 -7.94 13.20
N ALA A 26 8.69 -6.72 12.74
CA ALA A 26 7.71 -5.64 12.66
C ALA A 26 6.57 -5.96 11.68
N HIS A 27 6.89 -6.49 10.49
CA HIS A 27 5.87 -6.87 9.50
C HIS A 27 5.05 -8.09 9.95
N ILE A 28 5.66 -9.08 10.61
CA ILE A 28 4.92 -10.20 11.23
C ILE A 28 3.92 -9.68 12.27
N ALA A 29 4.36 -8.76 13.13
CA ALA A 29 3.49 -8.17 14.16
C ALA A 29 2.33 -7.39 13.53
N ILE A 30 2.56 -6.58 12.49
CA ILE A 30 1.50 -5.88 11.77
C ILE A 30 0.50 -6.87 11.14
N SER A 31 1.00 -7.91 10.46
CA SER A 31 0.15 -8.92 9.83
C SER A 31 -0.75 -9.62 10.86
N LEU A 32 -0.21 -9.98 12.03
CA LEU A 32 -0.99 -10.59 13.11
C LEU A 32 -2.06 -9.63 13.65
N MET A 33 -1.70 -8.37 13.92
CA MET A 33 -2.65 -7.36 14.41
C MET A 33 -3.77 -7.11 13.38
N TYR A 34 -3.43 -7.08 12.09
CA TYR A 34 -4.40 -6.89 11.03
C TYR A 34 -5.34 -8.10 10.87
N GLU A 35 -4.80 -9.32 10.92
CA GLU A 35 -5.62 -10.54 10.91
C GLU A 35 -6.60 -10.58 12.09
N GLN A 36 -6.14 -10.25 13.30
CA GLN A 36 -7.00 -10.16 14.49
C GLN A 36 -8.10 -9.11 14.33
N ALA A 37 -7.80 -7.97 13.70
CA ALA A 37 -8.80 -6.94 13.41
C ALA A 37 -9.85 -7.41 12.39
N LEU A 38 -9.44 -8.17 11.37
CA LEU A 38 -10.38 -8.80 10.42
C LEU A 38 -11.26 -9.85 11.12
N GLN A 39 -10.67 -10.67 11.98
CA GLN A 39 -11.38 -11.71 12.73
C GLN A 39 -12.37 -11.15 13.76
N ALA A 40 -12.13 -9.94 14.26
CA ALA A 40 -13.09 -9.23 15.09
C ALA A 40 -14.39 -8.85 14.35
N VAL A 41 -14.33 -8.73 13.01
CA VAL A 41 -15.50 -8.49 12.16
C VAL A 41 -16.10 -9.82 11.68
N ASN A 42 -15.27 -10.73 11.18
CA ASN A 42 -15.67 -12.06 10.76
C ASN A 42 -14.60 -13.10 11.14
N PRO A 43 -14.85 -13.99 12.11
CA PRO A 43 -13.86 -14.94 12.61
C PRO A 43 -13.46 -16.03 11.59
N SER A 44 -14.17 -16.16 10.46
CA SER A 44 -13.80 -17.12 9.41
C SER A 44 -12.73 -16.61 8.45
N ILE A 45 -12.28 -15.35 8.59
CA ILE A 45 -11.31 -14.72 7.68
C ILE A 45 -9.89 -14.90 8.24
N ALA A 46 -8.97 -15.26 7.35
CA ALA A 46 -7.53 -15.21 7.58
C ALA A 46 -6.89 -14.21 6.60
N LEU A 47 -5.71 -13.68 6.94
CA LEU A 47 -4.97 -12.78 6.07
C LEU A 47 -4.34 -13.56 4.90
N PRO A 48 -4.77 -13.35 3.64
CA PRO A 48 -4.15 -14.02 2.49
C PRO A 48 -2.73 -13.49 2.26
N TYR A 49 -1.89 -14.32 1.65
CA TYR A 49 -0.58 -13.92 1.12
C TYR A 49 -0.60 -13.97 -0.41
N TRP A 50 0.26 -13.18 -1.04
CA TRP A 50 0.48 -13.22 -2.50
C TRP A 50 1.82 -13.87 -2.79
N ASP A 51 1.79 -15.05 -3.42
CA ASP A 51 2.99 -15.73 -3.89
C ASP A 51 3.42 -15.22 -5.26
N VAL A 52 4.25 -14.18 -5.26
CA VAL A 52 4.77 -13.56 -6.49
C VAL A 52 5.60 -14.50 -7.36
N THR A 53 6.03 -15.66 -6.84
CA THR A 53 6.79 -16.64 -7.63
C THR A 53 5.90 -17.37 -8.64
N ILE A 54 4.59 -17.46 -8.36
CA ILE A 54 3.61 -17.99 -9.31
C ILE A 54 3.51 -17.07 -10.51
N GLU A 55 3.27 -15.76 -10.30
CA GLU A 55 3.27 -14.80 -11.39
C GLU A 55 4.60 -14.77 -12.14
N GLY A 56 5.72 -14.79 -11.40
CA GLY A 56 7.05 -14.84 -12.02
C GLY A 56 7.35 -16.10 -12.83
N THR A 57 6.58 -17.18 -12.62
CA THR A 57 6.76 -18.46 -13.35
C THR A 57 5.85 -18.55 -14.57
N TYR A 58 4.60 -18.08 -14.46
CA TYR A 58 3.57 -18.31 -15.48
C TYR A 58 3.26 -17.09 -16.36
N TYR A 59 3.74 -15.91 -15.97
CA TYR A 59 3.48 -14.65 -16.68
C TYR A 59 4.80 -13.98 -17.06
N ASP A 60 4.74 -13.16 -18.10
CA ASP A 60 5.82 -12.28 -18.51
C ASP A 60 5.55 -10.82 -18.07
N TRP A 61 6.45 -9.92 -18.45
CA TRP A 61 6.33 -8.50 -18.11
C TRP A 61 5.09 -7.82 -18.71
N ASN A 62 4.60 -8.31 -19.85
CA ASN A 62 3.48 -7.76 -20.59
C ASN A 62 2.14 -8.22 -20.03
N ASP A 63 2.05 -9.46 -19.52
CA ASP A 63 0.79 -10.07 -19.14
C ASP A 63 0.62 -10.33 -17.62
N PHE A 64 1.63 -10.12 -16.76
CA PHE A 64 1.47 -10.36 -15.31
C PHE A 64 0.30 -9.57 -14.69
N ARG A 65 -0.04 -8.41 -15.27
CA ARG A 65 -1.18 -7.58 -14.83
C ARG A 65 -2.55 -8.21 -15.10
N THR A 66 -2.57 -9.29 -15.87
CA THR A 66 -3.78 -10.11 -16.10
C THR A 66 -3.96 -11.20 -15.04
N SER A 67 -3.02 -11.36 -14.09
CA SER A 67 -3.18 -12.27 -12.95
C SER A 67 -4.48 -11.96 -12.21
N SER A 68 -5.13 -13.02 -11.72
CA SER A 68 -6.38 -12.95 -10.94
C SER A 68 -6.29 -12.02 -9.72
N VAL A 69 -5.08 -11.79 -9.20
CA VAL A 69 -4.85 -10.84 -8.09
C VAL A 69 -5.27 -9.40 -8.44
N PHE A 70 -5.25 -9.04 -9.73
CA PHE A 70 -5.63 -7.72 -10.26
C PHE A 70 -7.05 -7.69 -10.87
N SER A 71 -7.87 -8.71 -10.60
CA SER A 71 -9.29 -8.68 -10.96
C SER A 71 -10.07 -7.70 -10.07
N ASP A 72 -11.23 -7.25 -10.55
CA ASP A 72 -12.11 -6.32 -9.81
C ASP A 72 -12.66 -6.91 -8.51
N ASP A 73 -12.79 -8.24 -8.44
CA ASP A 73 -13.21 -8.96 -7.23
C ASP A 73 -12.10 -9.01 -6.16
N TRP A 74 -10.87 -8.62 -6.51
CA TRP A 74 -9.71 -8.58 -5.63
C TRP A 74 -9.11 -7.16 -5.51
N PHE A 75 -7.87 -6.92 -5.96
CA PHE A 75 -7.22 -5.61 -5.81
C PHE A 75 -7.50 -4.62 -6.95
N GLY A 76 -8.15 -5.06 -8.03
CA GLY A 76 -8.42 -4.28 -9.23
C GLY A 76 -7.19 -4.03 -10.11
N ASP A 77 -7.42 -3.41 -11.26
CA ASP A 77 -6.42 -3.18 -12.32
C ASP A 77 -5.11 -2.59 -11.79
N ALA A 78 -4.00 -3.30 -12.01
CA ALA A 78 -2.65 -2.91 -11.58
C ALA A 78 -2.11 -1.65 -12.27
N ALA A 79 -2.63 -1.28 -13.43
CA ALA A 79 -2.18 -0.11 -14.18
C ALA A 79 -3.33 0.55 -14.96
N PRO A 80 -4.30 1.19 -14.27
CA PRO A 80 -5.46 1.81 -14.91
C PRO A 80 -5.04 2.75 -16.04
N GLY A 81 -5.71 2.62 -17.19
CA GLY A 81 -5.43 3.37 -18.41
C GLY A 81 -5.88 4.84 -18.38
N ASN A 82 -6.56 5.29 -17.33
CA ASN A 82 -7.02 6.67 -17.21
C ASN A 82 -5.88 7.62 -16.79
N THR A 83 -6.05 8.93 -17.07
CA THR A 83 -5.05 9.96 -16.80
C THR A 83 -4.67 10.06 -15.32
N ALA A 84 -5.60 9.78 -14.41
CA ALA A 84 -5.36 9.83 -12.97
C ALA A 84 -4.66 8.56 -12.43
N ARG A 85 -4.51 7.52 -13.26
CA ARG A 85 -4.07 6.17 -12.88
C ARG A 85 -4.87 5.56 -11.72
N THR A 86 -6.08 6.06 -11.49
CA THR A 86 -6.92 5.68 -10.35
C THR A 86 -7.74 4.44 -10.68
N LEU A 87 -7.94 3.57 -9.70
CA LEU A 87 -8.87 2.45 -9.82
C LEU A 87 -10.30 2.98 -10.03
N THR A 88 -10.94 2.57 -11.13
CA THR A 88 -12.33 2.95 -11.45
C THR A 88 -13.34 1.84 -11.17
N GLN A 89 -12.85 0.63 -10.84
CA GLN A 89 -13.62 -0.58 -10.62
C GLN A 89 -13.06 -1.37 -9.42
N GLY A 90 -13.84 -2.34 -8.94
CA GLY A 90 -13.51 -3.15 -7.77
C GLY A 90 -13.68 -2.44 -6.42
N ARG A 91 -13.34 -3.16 -5.33
CA ARG A 91 -13.57 -2.71 -3.94
C ARG A 91 -12.79 -1.44 -3.56
N PHE A 92 -11.69 -1.18 -4.25
CA PHE A 92 -10.80 -0.05 -3.98
C PHE A 92 -10.98 1.11 -4.97
N ALA A 93 -12.01 1.07 -5.82
CA ALA A 93 -12.33 2.15 -6.75
C ALA A 93 -12.54 3.47 -5.99
N TYR A 94 -11.89 4.54 -6.46
CA TYR A 94 -12.01 5.90 -5.90
C TYR A 94 -11.85 5.99 -4.37
N VAL A 95 -11.06 5.10 -3.76
CA VAL A 95 -10.75 5.23 -2.33
C VAL A 95 -9.92 6.50 -2.12
N PRO A 96 -10.41 7.47 -1.32
CA PRO A 96 -9.73 8.73 -1.14
C PRO A 96 -8.46 8.56 -0.31
N VAL A 97 -7.48 9.41 -0.58
CA VAL A 97 -6.32 9.66 0.27
C VAL A 97 -6.67 10.85 1.17
N MET A 98 -6.26 10.79 2.44
CA MET A 98 -6.45 11.92 3.35
C MET A 98 -5.73 13.16 2.81
N THR A 99 -6.51 14.20 2.55
CA THR A 99 -6.03 15.55 2.24
C THR A 99 -5.72 16.30 3.53
N ASP A 100 -4.91 17.36 3.44
CA ASP A 100 -4.54 18.20 4.59
C ASP A 100 -3.93 17.43 5.77
N ALA A 101 -3.14 16.39 5.46
CA ALA A 101 -2.59 15.45 6.45
C ALA A 101 -1.52 16.07 7.38
N ARG A 102 -1.21 17.36 7.24
CA ARG A 102 -0.15 18.07 7.99
C ARG A 102 -0.43 18.11 9.50
N GLU A 103 -1.71 18.17 9.88
CA GLU A 103 -2.12 18.15 11.29
C GLU A 103 -2.30 16.73 11.84
N TYR A 104 -2.36 15.73 10.96
CA TYR A 104 -2.57 14.33 11.31
C TYR A 104 -1.27 13.53 11.41
N SER A 105 -0.31 13.79 10.51
CA SER A 105 0.91 13.00 10.34
C SER A 105 2.11 13.90 10.06
N ALA A 106 3.27 13.50 10.56
CA ALA A 106 4.56 14.11 10.17
C ALA A 106 5.03 13.64 8.78
N GLN A 107 4.37 12.62 8.21
CA GLN A 107 4.64 12.07 6.88
C GLN A 107 3.50 12.44 5.93
N TYR A 108 3.81 13.32 4.96
CA TYR A 108 2.93 13.76 3.89
C TYR A 108 3.79 14.18 2.67
N ASN A 109 3.21 14.22 1.47
CA ASN A 109 3.91 14.69 0.27
C ASN A 109 3.83 16.22 0.08
N SER A 110 4.44 16.82 -0.96
CA SER A 110 4.46 18.30 -1.07
C SER A 110 3.06 18.93 -1.27
N TYR A 111 2.06 18.12 -1.63
CA TYR A 111 0.66 18.52 -1.76
C TYR A 111 -0.14 18.39 -0.45
N GLY A 112 0.47 17.89 0.63
CA GLY A 112 -0.21 17.70 1.91
C GLY A 112 -1.08 16.44 1.97
N LEU A 113 -0.92 15.50 1.04
CA LEU A 113 -1.62 14.21 1.07
C LEU A 113 -0.89 13.23 2.00
N LEU A 114 -1.63 12.35 2.69
CA LEU A 114 -1.08 11.28 3.51
C LEU A 114 -0.38 10.21 2.63
N ARG A 115 0.85 10.52 2.27
CA ARG A 115 1.76 9.72 1.43
C ARG A 115 3.20 9.97 1.89
N SER A 116 4.12 9.08 1.52
CA SER A 116 5.55 9.33 1.75
C SER A 116 5.99 10.62 1.07
N ALA A 117 6.95 11.34 1.67
CA ALA A 117 7.42 12.63 1.17
C ALA A 117 7.98 12.58 -0.27
N TRP A 118 8.48 11.42 -0.71
CA TRP A 118 9.00 11.19 -2.07
C TRP A 118 7.94 10.76 -3.09
N ASN A 119 6.72 10.40 -2.67
CA ASN A 119 5.61 10.12 -3.59
C ASN A 119 4.89 11.44 -3.90
N ASN A 120 5.42 12.20 -4.87
CA ASN A 120 4.92 13.53 -5.20
C ASN A 120 3.81 13.55 -6.26
N ASP A 121 2.87 12.64 -6.11
CA ASP A 121 1.64 12.61 -6.90
C ASP A 121 0.54 13.43 -6.22
N ARG A 122 -0.16 14.24 -7.02
CA ARG A 122 -1.25 15.13 -6.57
C ARG A 122 -2.63 14.46 -6.57
N CYS A 123 -2.74 13.23 -7.06
CA CYS A 123 -4.01 12.51 -7.09
C CYS A 123 -4.53 12.26 -5.67
N ASP A 124 -5.77 12.67 -5.43
CA ASP A 124 -6.51 12.56 -4.17
C ASP A 124 -7.14 11.17 -3.97
N PHE A 125 -6.99 10.25 -4.93
CA PHE A 125 -7.39 8.86 -4.81
C PHE A 125 -6.20 7.90 -4.75
N ARG A 126 -6.43 6.72 -4.18
CA ARG A 126 -5.46 5.62 -4.20
C ARG A 126 -5.22 5.18 -5.64
N ARG A 127 -3.95 5.02 -6.00
CA ARG A 127 -3.51 4.53 -7.31
C ARG A 127 -2.42 3.47 -7.19
N TRP A 128 -2.33 2.61 -8.20
CA TRP A 128 -1.20 1.72 -8.39
C TRP A 128 -0.23 2.37 -9.37
N GLU A 129 1.01 2.63 -8.96
CA GLU A 129 2.01 3.22 -9.84
C GLU A 129 3.41 2.72 -9.51
N ARG A 130 4.22 2.59 -10.56
CA ARG A 130 5.68 2.68 -10.49
C ARG A 130 6.07 3.94 -11.27
N THR A 131 6.46 5.02 -10.59
CA THR A 131 7.04 6.18 -11.27
C THR A 131 8.42 5.76 -11.77
N VAL A 132 8.53 5.42 -13.05
CA VAL A 132 9.79 5.44 -13.77
C VAL A 132 9.51 6.09 -15.11
N ASP A 133 9.43 7.42 -15.12
CA ASP A 133 9.80 8.17 -16.32
C ASP A 133 11.32 7.97 -16.47
N ARG A 134 11.70 7.01 -17.31
CA ARG A 134 13.01 7.05 -17.95
C ARG A 134 12.77 7.63 -19.34
N GLY A 135 13.22 8.86 -19.53
CA GLY A 135 13.55 9.37 -20.86
C GLY A 135 14.73 8.61 -21.46
#